data_AF-A0AAU0HEI4-F1
#
_entry.id   AF-A0AAU0HEI4-F1
#
_cell.length_a   1.000
_cell.length_b   1.000
_cell.length_c   1.000
_cell.angle_alpha   90.00
_cell.angle_beta   90.00
_cell.angle_gamma   90.00
#
_symmetry.space_group_name_H-M   'P 1'
#
loop_
_entity.id
_entity.type
_entity.pdbx_description
1 polymer ?
#
loop_
_entity_poly.entity_id
_entity_poly.type
_entity_poly.pdbx_seq_one_letter_code
_entity_poly.pdbx_strand_id
1 'polypeptide(L)'
;MSIDALREHLPDYAKDIRLNLGSLAGETVLNDQQKWGTFLSCAIATHNPAIIKPIADEVAGKLSPEGIQAAKAAATIMGMNNVYYRFTHMVSDKNYATMPAKLRMQVIANPGVDKLDFELWCLAVSAINGCGMCVDSHEGVVRKGGMTSEMVQTAVRIAAVVRAASVALDSEAALA
;
A
#
# COMPACT_ATOMS: atom_id res chain seq x y z
N MET A 1 -12.68 0.03 -15.09
CA MET A 1 -12.89 1.44 -14.67
C MET A 1 -11.54 2.03 -14.34
N SER A 2 -11.21 3.23 -14.82
CA SER A 2 -9.94 3.91 -14.50
C SER A 2 -9.98 4.59 -13.13
N ILE A 3 -8.84 5.08 -12.65
CA ILE A 3 -8.80 6.03 -11.51
C ILE A 3 -9.66 7.27 -11.79
N ASP A 4 -9.74 7.71 -13.04
CA ASP A 4 -10.62 8.82 -13.42
C ASP A 4 -12.11 8.49 -13.22
N ALA A 5 -12.54 7.28 -13.58
CA ALA A 5 -13.90 6.85 -13.30
C ALA A 5 -14.16 6.76 -11.78
N LEU A 6 -13.19 6.31 -10.98
CA LEU A 6 -13.31 6.28 -9.51
C LEU A 6 -13.46 7.70 -8.93
N ARG A 7 -12.76 8.69 -9.50
CA ARG A 7 -12.85 10.10 -9.09
C ARG A 7 -14.26 10.67 -9.27
N GLU A 8 -14.99 10.26 -10.31
CA GLU A 8 -16.36 10.71 -10.59
C GLU A 8 -17.39 10.19 -9.58
N HIS A 9 -17.10 9.06 -8.92
CA HIS A 9 -18.00 8.46 -7.91
C HIS A 9 -17.78 9.02 -6.50
N LEU A 10 -16.73 9.83 -6.29
CA LEU A 10 -16.51 10.46 -4.99
C LEU A 10 -17.52 11.59 -4.77
N PRO A 11 -18.14 11.69 -3.59
CA PRO A 11 -19.10 12.75 -3.27
C PRO A 11 -18.43 14.13 -3.19
N ASP A 12 -19.23 15.20 -3.19
CA ASP A 12 -18.71 16.57 -3.22
C ASP A 12 -17.87 16.93 -1.98
N TYR A 13 -18.19 16.37 -0.81
CA TYR A 13 -17.37 16.56 0.39
C TYR A 13 -15.98 15.91 0.29
N ALA A 14 -15.78 14.99 -0.66
CA ALA A 14 -14.50 14.32 -0.92
C ALA A 14 -13.72 14.96 -2.08
N LYS A 15 -14.01 16.23 -2.42
CA LYS A 15 -13.34 16.98 -3.51
C LYS A 15 -11.81 16.93 -3.42
N ASP A 16 -11.23 17.09 -2.23
CA ASP A 16 -9.78 17.05 -2.06
C ASP A 16 -9.19 15.68 -2.41
N ILE A 17 -9.90 14.59 -2.06
CA ILE A 17 -9.49 13.22 -2.40
C ILE A 17 -9.54 13.01 -3.90
N ARG A 18 -10.58 13.54 -4.57
CA ARG A 18 -10.72 13.52 -6.03
C ARG A 18 -9.55 14.19 -6.74
N LEU A 19 -9.11 15.35 -6.24
CA LEU A 19 -7.97 16.09 -6.79
C LEU A 19 -6.64 15.37 -6.54
N ASN A 20 -6.45 14.88 -5.31
CA ASN A 20 -5.23 14.19 -4.92
C ASN A 20 -5.03 12.87 -5.68
N LEU A 21 -6.09 12.09 -5.94
CA LEU A 21 -6.00 10.89 -6.77
C LEU A 21 -5.50 11.21 -8.19
N GLY A 22 -6.04 12.25 -8.81
CA GLY A 22 -5.60 12.68 -10.14
C GLY A 22 -4.14 13.16 -10.12
N SER A 23 -3.77 13.99 -9.15
CA SER A 23 -2.40 14.47 -9.00
C SER A 23 -1.39 13.35 -8.77
N LEU A 24 -1.73 12.34 -7.97
CA LEU A 24 -0.84 11.21 -7.66
C LEU A 24 -0.83 10.15 -8.76
N ALA A 25 -1.86 10.03 -9.60
CA ALA A 25 -1.79 9.19 -10.79
C ALA A 25 -0.79 9.76 -11.83
N GLY A 26 -0.72 11.10 -11.92
CA GLY A 26 0.17 11.84 -12.83
C GLY A 26 1.55 12.20 -12.26
N GLU A 27 1.88 11.81 -11.04
CA GLU A 27 3.20 12.09 -10.45
C GLU A 27 4.33 11.31 -11.14
N THR A 28 5.55 11.84 -11.02
CA THR A 28 6.75 11.37 -11.72
C THR A 28 7.97 11.13 -10.81
N VAL A 29 7.80 11.24 -9.48
CA VAL A 29 8.86 10.95 -8.51
C VAL A 29 9.13 9.44 -8.47
N LEU A 30 8.06 8.64 -8.51
CA LEU A 30 8.15 7.20 -8.67
C LEU A 30 8.10 6.83 -10.15
N ASN A 31 8.85 5.78 -10.53
CA ASN A 31 8.64 5.17 -11.84
C ASN A 31 7.29 4.44 -11.89
N ASP A 32 6.84 4.04 -13.09
CA ASP A 32 5.52 3.42 -13.26
C ASP A 32 5.36 2.11 -12.46
N GLN A 33 6.39 1.26 -12.37
CA GLN A 33 6.30 0.03 -11.59
C GLN A 33 6.10 0.33 -10.10
N GLN A 34 6.87 1.28 -9.56
CA GLN A 34 6.77 1.72 -8.17
C GLN A 34 5.41 2.35 -7.87
N LYS A 35 4.98 3.30 -8.71
CA LYS A 35 3.71 4.02 -8.57
C LYS A 35 2.52 3.07 -8.63
N TRP A 36 2.40 2.29 -9.70
CA TRP A 36 1.24 1.43 -9.94
C TRP A 36 1.21 0.22 -8.99
N GLY A 37 2.37 -0.31 -8.62
CA GLY A 37 2.45 -1.31 -7.56
C GLY A 37 2.05 -0.75 -6.18
N THR A 38 2.38 0.51 -5.89
CA THR A 38 1.93 1.19 -4.66
C THR A 38 0.42 1.39 -4.67
N PHE A 39 -0.16 1.91 -5.76
CA PHE A 39 -1.62 2.04 -5.89
C PHE A 39 -2.32 0.70 -5.68
N LEU A 40 -1.89 -0.36 -6.37
CA LEU A 40 -2.55 -1.68 -6.29
C LEU A 40 -2.44 -2.31 -4.90
N SER A 41 -1.24 -2.30 -4.30
CA SER A 41 -1.04 -2.86 -2.95
C SER A 41 -1.85 -2.10 -1.90
N CYS A 42 -1.87 -0.76 -1.96
CA CYS A 42 -2.67 0.08 -1.08
C CYS A 42 -4.17 -0.15 -1.27
N ALA A 43 -4.63 -0.28 -2.52
CA ALA A 43 -6.02 -0.56 -2.84
C ALA A 43 -6.48 -1.87 -2.19
N ILE A 44 -5.68 -2.94 -2.32
CA ILE A 44 -5.97 -4.24 -1.69
C ILE A 44 -6.02 -4.13 -0.17
N ALA A 45 -5.12 -3.36 0.43
CA ALA A 45 -5.09 -3.12 1.88
C ALA A 45 -6.31 -2.35 2.40
N THR A 46 -7.10 -1.71 1.53
CA THR A 46 -8.36 -1.08 1.95
C THR A 46 -9.50 -2.08 2.19
N HIS A 47 -9.41 -3.29 1.60
CA HIS A 47 -10.48 -4.29 1.56
C HIS A 47 -11.81 -3.81 0.93
N ASN A 48 -11.79 -2.69 0.20
CA ASN A 48 -12.98 -2.13 -0.43
C ASN A 48 -13.00 -2.48 -1.94
N PRO A 49 -13.97 -3.29 -2.42
CA PRO A 49 -14.09 -3.65 -3.83
C PRO A 49 -14.27 -2.46 -4.78
N ALA A 50 -14.90 -1.37 -4.33
CA ALA A 50 -15.09 -0.14 -5.10
C ALA A 50 -13.78 0.64 -5.30
N ILE A 51 -12.75 0.36 -4.50
CA ILE A 51 -11.37 0.86 -4.68
C ILE A 51 -10.50 -0.14 -5.43
N ILE A 52 -10.56 -1.42 -5.03
CA ILE A 52 -9.71 -2.49 -5.57
C ILE A 52 -9.93 -2.65 -7.07
N LYS A 53 -11.20 -2.75 -7.50
CA LYS A 53 -11.51 -3.08 -8.90
C LYS A 53 -11.09 -1.97 -9.87
N PRO A 54 -11.42 -0.68 -9.66
CA PRO A 54 -10.98 0.37 -10.58
C PRO A 54 -9.45 0.54 -10.61
N ILE A 55 -8.77 0.43 -9.46
CA ILE A 55 -7.31 0.51 -9.45
C ILE A 55 -6.67 -0.70 -10.15
N ALA A 56 -7.20 -1.91 -9.96
CA ALA A 56 -6.71 -3.09 -10.67
C ALA A 56 -6.89 -2.97 -12.19
N ASP A 57 -8.03 -2.42 -12.63
CA ASP A 57 -8.31 -2.17 -14.05
C ASP A 57 -7.38 -1.08 -14.62
N GLU A 58 -7.11 0.00 -13.89
CA GLU A 58 -6.18 1.07 -14.28
C GLU A 58 -4.73 0.57 -14.44
N VAL A 59 -4.33 -0.32 -13.55
CA VAL A 59 -2.98 -0.89 -13.50
C VAL A 59 -2.75 -1.90 -14.63
N ALA A 60 -3.82 -2.45 -15.22
CA ALA A 60 -3.73 -3.37 -16.34
C ALA A 60 -3.00 -2.71 -17.54
N GLY A 61 -1.85 -3.27 -17.92
CA GLY A 61 -1.00 -2.73 -18.99
C GLY A 61 0.00 -1.65 -18.55
N LYS A 62 -0.03 -1.21 -17.29
CA LYS A 62 0.95 -0.27 -16.72
C LYS A 62 1.93 -0.91 -15.74
N LEU A 63 1.58 -2.08 -15.23
CA LEU A 63 2.41 -2.91 -14.37
C LEU A 63 2.62 -4.28 -15.01
N SER A 64 3.83 -4.84 -14.86
CA SER A 64 4.14 -6.19 -15.33
C SER A 64 3.24 -7.24 -14.66
N PRO A 65 2.99 -8.39 -15.30
CA PRO A 65 2.28 -9.50 -14.67
C PRO A 65 2.89 -9.90 -13.32
N GLU A 66 4.23 -9.92 -13.24
CA GLU A 66 5.00 -10.20 -12.03
C GLU A 66 4.77 -9.10 -10.98
N GLY A 67 4.77 -7.83 -11.39
CA GLY A 67 4.46 -6.69 -10.53
C GLY A 67 3.06 -6.76 -9.94
N ILE A 68 2.05 -7.18 -10.72
CA ILE A 68 0.68 -7.38 -10.22
C ILE A 68 0.66 -8.47 -9.14
N GLN A 69 1.35 -9.59 -9.36
CA GLN A 69 1.41 -10.67 -8.36
C GLN A 69 2.17 -10.23 -7.10
N ALA A 70 3.27 -9.50 -7.27
CA ALA A 70 4.10 -9.03 -6.18
C ALA A 70 3.39 -7.93 -5.35
N ALA A 71 2.62 -7.03 -5.96
CA ALA A 71 1.81 -6.05 -5.24
C ALA A 71 0.69 -6.71 -4.40
N LYS A 72 0.03 -7.74 -4.95
CA LYS A 72 -0.94 -8.56 -4.20
C LYS A 72 -0.26 -9.30 -3.04
N ALA A 73 0.92 -9.85 -3.28
CA ALA A 73 1.69 -10.53 -2.26
C ALA A 73 2.15 -9.58 -1.14
N ALA A 74 2.59 -8.35 -1.47
CA ALA A 74 2.96 -7.32 -0.51
C ALA A 74 1.78 -6.99 0.42
N ALA A 75 0.58 -6.72 -0.14
CA ALA A 75 -0.61 -6.47 0.67
C ALA A 75 -0.98 -7.67 1.57
N THR A 76 -0.89 -8.89 1.03
CA THR A 76 -1.23 -10.12 1.74
C THR A 76 -0.26 -10.42 2.88
N ILE A 77 1.05 -10.37 2.63
CA ILE A 77 2.06 -10.69 3.64
C ILE A 77 2.10 -9.61 4.73
N MET A 78 1.86 -8.35 4.38
CA MET A 78 1.73 -7.27 5.35
C MET A 78 0.47 -7.39 6.19
N GLY A 79 -0.63 -7.93 5.66
CA GLY A 79 -1.80 -8.28 6.47
C GLY A 79 -1.46 -9.23 7.64
N MET A 80 -0.57 -10.20 7.43
CA MET A 80 -0.06 -11.07 8.49
C MET A 80 0.98 -10.37 9.37
N ASN A 81 2.02 -9.82 8.75
CA ASN A 81 3.17 -9.26 9.45
C ASN A 81 2.79 -8.05 10.31
N ASN A 82 1.96 -7.14 9.78
CA ASN A 82 1.57 -5.96 10.51
C ASN A 82 0.74 -6.29 11.75
N VAL A 83 -0.04 -7.37 11.75
CA VAL A 83 -0.73 -7.83 12.96
C VAL A 83 0.27 -8.33 14.00
N TYR A 84 1.14 -9.25 13.62
CA TYR A 84 2.09 -9.87 14.54
C TYR A 84 3.09 -8.86 15.10
N TYR A 85 3.77 -8.11 14.23
CA TYR A 85 4.83 -7.20 14.65
C TYR A 85 4.30 -5.96 15.37
N ARG A 86 3.09 -5.49 15.05
CA ARG A 86 2.42 -4.43 15.82
C ARG A 86 2.12 -4.91 17.24
N PHE A 87 1.61 -6.13 17.42
CA PHE A 87 1.43 -6.71 18.76
C PHE A 87 2.74 -6.76 19.54
N THR A 88 3.80 -7.33 18.96
CA THR A 88 5.10 -7.46 19.65
C THR A 88 5.72 -6.11 20.02
N HIS A 89 5.42 -5.06 19.25
CA HIS A 89 5.90 -3.70 19.52
C HIS A 89 5.08 -3.01 20.63
N MET A 90 3.76 -3.20 20.64
CA MET A 90 2.85 -2.51 21.59
C MET A 90 2.82 -3.17 22.97
N VAL A 91 3.03 -4.49 23.06
CA VAL A 91 2.93 -5.21 24.33
C VAL A 91 4.08 -4.84 25.27
N SER A 92 3.76 -4.58 26.55
CA SER A 92 4.75 -4.23 27.57
C SER A 92 5.64 -5.42 27.94
N ASP A 93 5.10 -6.63 27.93
CA ASP A 93 5.86 -7.86 28.18
C ASP A 93 6.83 -8.14 27.01
N LYS A 94 8.13 -8.07 27.30
CA LYS A 94 9.18 -8.23 26.30
C LYS A 94 9.49 -9.69 25.95
N ASN A 95 8.91 -10.65 26.66
CA ASN A 95 9.08 -12.07 26.33
C ASN A 95 8.57 -12.40 24.93
N TYR A 96 7.48 -11.76 24.48
CA TYR A 96 6.93 -12.02 23.14
C TYR A 96 7.92 -11.63 22.01
N ALA A 97 8.75 -10.62 22.22
CA ALA A 97 9.75 -10.19 21.24
C ALA A 97 10.95 -11.16 21.15
N THR A 98 11.19 -11.98 22.18
CA THR A 98 12.28 -12.97 22.18
C THR A 98 11.83 -14.34 21.65
N MET A 99 10.52 -14.57 21.55
CA MET A 99 9.97 -15.81 21.00
C MET A 99 10.12 -15.87 19.47
N PRO A 100 10.43 -17.05 18.90
CA PRO A 100 10.44 -17.21 17.45
C PRO A 100 9.02 -17.07 16.89
N ALA A 101 8.83 -16.22 15.89
CA ALA A 101 7.52 -15.96 15.28
C ALA A 101 6.87 -17.21 14.66
N LYS A 102 7.68 -18.13 14.11
CA LYS A 102 7.22 -19.34 13.40
C LYS A 102 6.26 -19.06 12.23
N LEU A 103 6.38 -17.88 11.60
CA LEU A 103 5.62 -17.47 10.42
C LEU A 103 6.52 -17.52 9.18
N ARG A 104 6.00 -18.06 8.07
CA ARG A 104 6.74 -18.12 6.79
C ARG A 104 6.57 -16.81 6.01
N MET A 105 7.68 -16.24 5.55
CA MET A 105 7.70 -14.96 4.83
C MET A 105 8.55 -14.99 3.55
N GLN A 106 8.60 -16.15 2.87
CA GLN A 106 9.53 -16.38 1.75
C GLN A 106 9.36 -15.39 0.58
N VAL A 107 8.14 -14.88 0.38
CA VAL A 107 7.86 -13.88 -0.65
C VAL A 107 8.60 -12.56 -0.41
N ILE A 108 8.91 -12.23 0.85
CA ILE A 108 9.76 -11.06 1.15
C ILE A 108 11.16 -11.31 0.57
N ALA A 109 11.74 -12.50 0.79
CA ALA A 109 13.07 -12.80 0.26
C ALA A 109 13.11 -12.90 -1.27
N ASN A 110 12.06 -13.46 -1.88
CA ASN A 110 11.98 -13.70 -3.32
C ASN A 110 10.63 -13.17 -3.87
N PRO A 111 10.50 -11.85 -4.09
CA PRO A 111 9.21 -11.26 -4.47
C PRO A 111 8.88 -11.40 -5.97
N GLY A 112 9.83 -11.85 -6.79
CA GLY A 112 9.65 -11.97 -8.25
C GLY A 112 9.78 -10.65 -9.01
N VAL A 113 10.07 -9.55 -8.31
CA VAL A 113 10.36 -8.21 -8.84
C VAL A 113 11.58 -7.63 -8.16
N ASP A 114 11.97 -6.40 -8.51
CA ASP A 114 13.00 -5.68 -7.77
C ASP A 114 12.64 -5.61 -6.28
N LYS A 115 13.65 -5.88 -5.44
CA LYS A 115 13.47 -5.99 -4.00
C LYS A 115 13.02 -4.66 -3.38
N LEU A 116 13.52 -3.54 -3.87
CA LEU A 116 13.18 -2.22 -3.32
C LEU A 116 11.76 -1.81 -3.70
N ASP A 117 11.30 -2.17 -4.90
CA ASP A 117 9.90 -1.95 -5.31
C ASP A 117 8.95 -2.71 -4.36
N PHE A 118 9.23 -3.98 -4.08
CA PHE A 118 8.42 -4.79 -3.15
C PHE A 118 8.43 -4.23 -1.71
N GLU A 119 9.60 -3.79 -1.23
CA GLU A 119 9.75 -3.18 0.09
C GLU A 119 9.00 -1.84 0.19
N LEU A 120 9.00 -1.03 -0.87
CA LEU A 120 8.24 0.21 -0.95
C LEU A 120 6.72 -0.04 -0.84
N TRP A 121 6.22 -1.09 -1.48
CA TRP A 121 4.81 -1.48 -1.38
C TRP A 121 4.47 -2.02 0.01
N CYS A 122 5.35 -2.81 0.61
CA CYS A 122 5.18 -3.28 1.99
C CYS A 122 5.16 -2.11 3.00
N LEU A 123 6.01 -1.10 2.78
CA LEU A 123 6.03 0.14 3.55
C LEU A 123 4.69 0.88 3.46
N ALA A 124 4.19 1.10 2.25
CA ALA A 124 2.93 1.79 2.00
C ALA A 124 1.73 1.07 2.64
N VAL A 125 1.66 -0.26 2.51
CA VAL A 125 0.62 -1.08 3.17
C VAL A 125 0.76 -1.04 4.70
N SER A 126 1.98 -1.07 5.22
CA SER A 126 2.25 -0.99 6.66
C SER A 126 1.80 0.34 7.26
N ALA A 127 1.88 1.43 6.48
CA ALA A 127 1.36 2.73 6.87
C ALA A 127 -0.18 2.72 6.97
N ILE A 128 -0.89 2.11 6.01
CA ILE A 128 -2.36 1.94 6.07
C ILE A 128 -2.75 1.11 7.29
N ASN A 129 -2.04 0.02 7.53
CA ASN A 129 -2.33 -0.89 8.63
C ASN A 129 -1.88 -0.35 10.00
N GLY A 130 -1.05 0.70 10.05
CA GLY A 130 -0.58 1.31 11.30
C GLY A 130 0.39 0.44 12.10
N CYS A 131 1.35 -0.22 11.44
CA CYS A 131 2.41 -0.99 12.13
C CYS A 131 3.74 -0.23 12.11
N GLY A 132 4.04 0.52 13.17
CA GLY A 132 5.26 1.35 13.27
C GLY A 132 6.56 0.55 13.07
N MET A 133 6.66 -0.64 13.67
CA MET A 133 7.84 -1.51 13.50
C MET A 133 8.06 -1.93 12.04
N CYS A 134 6.99 -2.27 11.30
CA CYS A 134 7.12 -2.62 9.89
C CYS A 134 7.43 -1.39 9.04
N VAL A 135 6.85 -0.23 9.36
CA VAL A 135 7.17 1.04 8.68
C VAL A 135 8.67 1.34 8.81
N ASP A 136 9.22 1.34 10.02
CA ASP A 136 10.64 1.61 10.25
C ASP A 136 11.54 0.57 9.55
N SER A 137 11.15 -0.70 9.60
CA SER A 137 11.91 -1.78 8.96
C SER A 137 11.97 -1.63 7.43
N HIS A 138 10.83 -1.43 6.77
CA HIS A 138 10.76 -1.33 5.33
C HIS A 138 11.37 -0.01 4.83
N GLU A 139 11.18 1.11 5.55
CA GLU A 139 11.83 2.39 5.27
C GLU A 139 13.36 2.22 5.29
N GLY A 140 13.89 1.63 6.35
CA GLY A 140 15.34 1.42 6.48
C GLY A 140 15.91 0.58 5.34
N VAL A 141 15.17 -0.41 4.82
CA VAL A 141 15.60 -1.20 3.66
C VAL A 141 15.61 -0.36 2.38
N VAL A 142 14.53 0.35 2.06
CA VAL A 142 14.45 1.13 0.81
C VAL A 142 15.45 2.30 0.79
N ARG A 143 15.68 2.95 1.94
CA ARG A 143 16.67 4.03 2.05
C ARG A 143 18.10 3.52 1.89
N LYS A 144 18.44 2.38 2.50
CA LYS A 144 19.74 1.71 2.31
C LYS A 144 19.92 1.26 0.86
N GLY A 145 18.83 0.90 0.18
CA GLY A 145 18.80 0.60 -1.25
C GLY A 145 18.90 1.82 -2.18
N GLY A 146 18.93 3.04 -1.64
CA GLY A 146 19.14 4.27 -2.41
C GLY A 146 17.87 5.02 -2.83
N MET A 147 16.67 4.53 -2.51
CA MET A 147 15.43 5.32 -2.72
C MET A 147 15.46 6.58 -1.87
N THR A 148 15.02 7.72 -2.39
CA THR A 148 15.02 9.02 -1.68
C THR A 148 13.89 9.10 -0.63
N SER A 149 14.00 10.02 0.34
CA SER A 149 12.91 10.30 1.28
C SER A 149 11.67 10.82 0.56
N GLU A 150 11.86 11.51 -0.57
CA GLU A 150 10.77 11.99 -1.42
C GLU A 150 10.00 10.83 -2.09
N MET A 151 10.70 9.79 -2.55
CA MET A 151 10.08 8.57 -3.08
C MET A 151 9.25 7.86 -2.00
N VAL A 152 9.82 7.70 -0.80
CA VAL A 152 9.11 7.12 0.35
C VAL A 152 7.87 7.94 0.71
N GLN A 153 8.01 9.25 0.84
CA GLN A 153 6.89 10.15 1.14
C GLN A 153 5.81 10.07 0.04
N THR A 154 6.20 10.00 -1.23
CA THR A 154 5.25 9.88 -2.35
C THR A 154 4.45 8.59 -2.26
N ALA A 155 5.09 7.45 -1.94
CA ALA A 155 4.37 6.20 -1.74
C ALA A 155 3.38 6.28 -0.56
N VAL A 156 3.76 6.93 0.55
CA VAL A 156 2.86 7.12 1.70
C VAL A 156 1.73 8.11 1.38
N ARG A 157 1.95 9.12 0.53
CA ARG A 157 0.88 10.01 0.02
C ARG A 157 -0.15 9.23 -0.79
N ILE A 158 0.30 8.31 -1.66
CA ILE A 158 -0.59 7.39 -2.38
C ILE A 158 -1.41 6.56 -1.39
N ALA A 159 -0.75 5.95 -0.40
CA ALA A 159 -1.40 5.14 0.61
C ALA A 159 -2.51 5.91 1.38
N ALA A 160 -2.21 7.13 1.81
CA ALA A 160 -3.15 7.99 2.53
C ALA A 160 -4.38 8.36 1.68
N VAL A 161 -4.17 8.73 0.43
CA VAL A 161 -5.25 9.17 -0.48
C VAL A 161 -6.13 7.99 -0.91
N VAL A 162 -5.53 6.83 -1.19
CA VAL A 162 -6.28 5.60 -1.50
C VAL A 162 -7.12 5.17 -0.29
N ARG A 163 -6.58 5.25 0.93
CA ARG A 163 -7.35 4.97 2.14
C ARG A 163 -8.51 5.95 2.34
N ALA A 164 -8.29 7.24 2.12
CA ALA A 164 -9.34 8.25 2.24
C ALA A 164 -10.46 8.06 1.20
N ALA A 165 -10.11 7.69 -0.04
CA ALA A 165 -11.09 7.35 -1.07
C ALA A 165 -11.96 6.16 -0.66
N SER A 166 -11.36 5.12 -0.07
CA SER A 166 -12.10 3.98 0.49
C SER A 166 -13.12 4.43 1.53
N VAL A 167 -12.70 5.29 2.48
CA VAL A 167 -13.60 5.78 3.54
C VAL A 167 -14.81 6.48 2.95
N ALA A 168 -14.62 7.35 1.95
CA ALA A 168 -15.74 8.05 1.31
C ALA A 168 -16.71 7.07 0.63
N LEU A 169 -16.21 6.17 -0.21
CA LEU A 169 -17.07 5.23 -0.95
C LEU A 169 -17.73 4.18 -0.05
N ASP A 170 -17.04 3.66 0.97
CA ASP A 170 -17.64 2.74 1.95
C ASP A 170 -18.74 3.45 2.75
N SER A 171 -18.54 4.72 3.10
CA SER A 171 -19.55 5.50 3.83
C SER A 171 -20.80 5.71 3.00
N GLU A 172 -20.66 6.15 1.74
CA GLU A 172 -21.81 6.33 0.83
C GLU A 172 -22.55 5.01 0.60
N ALA A 173 -21.84 3.91 0.39
CA ALA A 173 -22.45 2.60 0.18
C ALA A 173 -23.21 2.10 1.42
N ALA A 174 -22.74 2.41 2.63
CA ALA A 174 -23.38 2.02 3.87
C ALA A 174 -24.58 2.92 4.26
N LEU A 175 -24.66 4.13 3.72
CA LEU A 175 -25.72 5.11 4.00
C LEU A 175 -26.84 5.10 2.95
N ALA A 176 -26.65 4.39 1.82
CA ALA A 176 -27.64 4.21 0.76
C ALA A 176 -28.71 3.16 1.11
#